data_AF-A0A9W6R6L5-F1
#
_entry.id   AF-A0A9W6R6L5-F1
#
_cell.length_a   1.000
_cell.length_b   1.000
_cell.length_c   1.000
_cell.angle_alpha   90.00
_cell.angle_beta   90.00
_cell.angle_gamma   90.00
#
_symmetry.space_group_name_H-M   'P 1'
#
loop_
_entity.id
_entity.type
_entity.pdbx_description
1 polymer ?
#
loop_
_entity_poly.entity_id
_entity_poly.type
_entity_poly.pdbx_seq_one_letter_code
_entity_poly.pdbx_strand_id
1 'polypeptide(L)'
;MSAFDIRTAASVPRAELLRFAGAVENASEHAVARAIADLAIAETGRPADVEDFRALSGLGARGRVAGRDVLIGSVRLLAAEGMNVPPELAAVRAEWEHVGRTSVLVAVDGAVRGMIAVADTVRPSAAAAVAELHELGLRTVLLTGTTPPRGPSPRRSASARSSPK
;
A
#
# COMPACT_ATOMS: atom_id res chain seq x y z
N MET A 1 0.46 10.70 -11.28
CA MET A 1 -0.52 11.29 -10.35
C MET A 1 -1.20 10.07 -9.76
N SER A 2 -0.81 9.67 -8.55
CA SER A 2 -1.27 8.40 -7.99
C SER A 2 -2.79 8.43 -7.82
N ALA A 3 -3.47 7.35 -8.20
CA ALA A 3 -4.90 7.24 -7.96
C ALA A 3 -5.11 6.67 -6.55
N PHE A 4 -5.96 7.34 -5.77
CA PHE A 4 -6.27 6.95 -4.41
C PHE A 4 -7.73 6.56 -4.29
N ASP A 5 -7.98 5.41 -3.68
CA ASP A 5 -9.31 4.99 -3.26
C ASP A 5 -9.34 4.81 -1.76
N ILE A 6 -10.38 5.31 -1.09
CA ILE A 6 -10.47 5.32 0.37
C ILE A 6 -11.79 4.72 0.81
N ARG A 7 -11.72 3.82 1.77
CA ARG A 7 -12.88 3.23 2.44
C ARG A 7 -12.75 3.41 3.94
N THR A 8 -13.76 4.01 4.55
CA THR A 8 -13.87 4.18 5.99
C THR A 8 -14.78 3.11 6.57
N ALA A 9 -14.56 2.77 7.83
CA ALA A 9 -15.58 2.09 8.62
C ALA A 9 -16.79 3.02 8.81
N ALA A 10 -17.99 2.45 8.99
CA ALA A 10 -19.27 3.19 8.99
C ALA A 10 -19.32 4.38 9.99
N SER A 11 -18.50 4.35 11.05
CA SER A 11 -18.47 5.36 12.10
C SER A 11 -17.38 6.44 11.93
N VAL A 12 -16.64 6.46 10.82
CA VAL A 12 -15.46 7.33 10.65
C VAL A 12 -15.60 8.22 9.41
N PRO A 13 -15.58 9.56 9.57
CA PRO A 13 -15.52 10.48 8.44
C PRO A 13 -14.21 10.33 7.66
N ARG A 14 -14.28 10.44 6.32
CA ARG A 14 -13.10 10.41 5.43
C ARG A 14 -12.01 11.39 5.86
N ALA A 15 -12.39 12.63 6.15
CA ALA A 15 -11.45 13.66 6.57
C ALA A 15 -10.77 13.32 7.90
N GLU A 16 -11.46 12.62 8.80
CA GLU A 16 -10.86 12.18 10.06
C GLU A 16 -9.82 11.06 9.82
N LEU A 17 -10.16 10.08 8.98
CA LEU A 17 -9.22 9.03 8.58
C LEU A 17 -7.96 9.63 7.95
N LEU A 18 -8.12 10.59 7.05
CA LEU A 18 -7.00 11.26 6.37
C LEU A 18 -6.16 12.12 7.31
N ARG A 19 -6.75 12.77 8.32
CA ARG A 19 -5.98 13.49 9.33
C ARG A 19 -5.04 12.57 10.10
N PHE A 20 -5.54 11.42 10.56
CA PHE A 20 -4.71 10.43 11.27
C PHE A 20 -3.67 9.80 10.34
N ALA A 21 -4.09 9.41 9.13
CA ALA A 21 -3.22 8.79 8.16
C ALA A 21 -2.09 9.72 7.73
N GLY A 22 -2.44 10.95 7.36
CA GLY A 22 -1.51 11.98 6.93
C GLY A 22 -0.53 12.39 8.01
N ALA A 23 -0.95 12.49 9.28
CA ALA A 23 -0.06 12.84 10.38
C ALA A 23 1.08 11.83 10.57
N VAL A 24 0.75 10.53 10.62
CA VAL A 24 1.75 9.47 10.78
C VAL A 24 2.59 9.31 9.50
N GLU A 25 1.97 9.36 8.33
CA GLU A 25 2.69 9.18 7.06
C GLU A 25 3.56 10.40 6.68
N ASN A 26 3.25 11.59 7.18
CA ASN A 26 4.09 12.78 6.99
C ASN A 26 5.45 12.63 7.70
N ALA A 27 5.54 11.82 8.75
CA ALA A 27 6.81 11.48 9.41
C ALA A 27 7.56 10.31 8.73
N SER A 28 6.96 9.67 7.73
CA SER A 28 7.49 8.49 7.04
C SER A 28 8.09 8.89 5.68
N GLU A 29 9.28 8.39 5.37
CA GLU A 29 9.99 8.75 4.14
C GLU A 29 9.59 7.89 2.92
N HIS A 30 8.72 6.91 3.08
CA HIS A 30 8.35 6.01 1.98
C HIS A 30 7.55 6.73 0.88
N ALA A 31 7.71 6.30 -0.38
CA ALA A 31 7.00 6.91 -1.51
C ALA A 31 5.47 6.86 -1.34
N VAL A 32 4.94 5.74 -0.83
CA VAL A 32 3.51 5.57 -0.51
C VAL A 32 3.08 6.49 0.63
N ALA A 33 3.93 6.66 1.65
CA ALA A 33 3.67 7.54 2.78
C ALA A 33 3.52 8.99 2.34
N ARG A 34 4.48 9.49 1.54
CA ARG A 34 4.42 10.84 0.97
C ARG A 34 3.17 11.06 0.14
N ALA A 35 2.78 10.08 -0.68
CA ALA A 35 1.58 10.15 -1.48
C ALA A 35 0.31 10.29 -0.62
N ILE A 36 0.22 9.56 0.49
CA ILE A 36 -0.88 9.66 1.46
C ILE A 36 -0.84 10.98 2.22
N ALA A 37 0.34 11.44 2.63
CA ALA A 37 0.53 12.72 3.30
C ALA A 37 0.09 13.90 2.41
N ASP A 38 0.51 13.91 1.14
CA ASP A 38 0.12 14.92 0.15
C ASP A 38 -1.41 14.94 -0.07
N LEU A 39 -2.03 13.75 -0.16
CA LEU A 39 -3.49 13.64 -0.27
C LEU A 39 -4.20 14.20 0.98
N ALA A 40 -3.72 13.83 2.15
CA ALA A 40 -4.28 14.32 3.41
C ALA A 40 -4.13 15.84 3.52
N ILE A 41 -3.00 16.39 3.09
CA ILE A 41 -2.75 17.83 3.07
C ILE A 41 -3.72 18.54 2.13
N ALA A 42 -3.92 17.99 0.92
CA ALA A 42 -4.83 18.55 -0.07
C ALA A 42 -6.29 18.57 0.42
N GLU A 43 -6.74 17.56 1.16
CA GLU A 43 -8.14 17.46 1.61
C GLU A 43 -8.40 18.08 2.99
N THR A 44 -7.41 18.06 3.89
CA THR A 44 -7.60 18.42 5.31
C THR A 44 -6.78 19.62 5.75
N GLY A 45 -5.88 20.12 4.90
CA GLY A 45 -5.04 21.28 5.18
C GLY A 45 -3.68 20.89 5.73
N ARG A 46 -3.34 21.30 6.96
CA ARG A 46 -2.03 20.97 7.54
C ARG A 46 -2.06 19.59 8.21
N PRO A 47 -0.97 18.81 8.10
CA PRO A 47 -0.88 17.54 8.83
C PRO A 47 -0.84 17.82 10.33
N ALA A 48 -1.51 16.99 11.11
CA ALA A 48 -1.41 17.06 12.56
C ALA A 48 -0.02 16.59 13.02
N ASP A 49 0.41 17.07 14.18
CA ASP A 49 1.66 16.61 14.78
C ASP A 49 1.53 15.15 15.22
N VAL A 50 2.61 14.40 15.04
CA VAL A 50 2.73 13.01 15.46
C VAL A 50 3.79 12.89 16.55
N GLU A 51 3.40 12.28 17.65
CA GLU A 51 4.28 11.94 18.77
C GLU A 51 4.66 10.45 18.70
N ASP A 52 5.79 10.09 19.31
CA ASP A 52 6.27 8.69 19.41
C ASP A 52 6.25 7.90 18.09
N PHE A 53 6.53 8.59 16.98
CA PHE A 53 6.56 7.96 15.66
C PHE A 53 7.57 6.82 15.63
N ARG A 54 7.13 5.67 15.10
CA ARG A 54 7.98 4.51 14.84
C ARG A 54 7.64 3.91 13.48
N ALA A 55 8.63 3.89 12.60
CA ALA A 55 8.57 3.14 11.36
C ALA A 55 8.73 1.64 11.65
N LEU A 56 7.84 0.82 11.08
CA LEU A 56 7.89 -0.64 11.16
C LEU A 56 8.32 -1.17 9.79
N SER A 57 9.62 -1.38 9.63
CA SER A 57 10.27 -1.71 8.36
C SER A 57 9.56 -2.86 7.62
N GLY A 58 9.06 -2.55 6.42
CA GLY A 58 8.36 -3.51 5.55
C GLY A 58 6.93 -3.87 5.96
N LEU A 59 6.39 -3.27 7.02
CA LEU A 59 5.05 -3.59 7.54
C LEU A 59 4.13 -2.38 7.66
N GLY A 60 4.67 -1.20 8.02
CA GLY A 60 3.87 0.01 8.26
C GLY A 60 4.58 1.06 9.12
N ALA A 61 3.79 1.88 9.81
CA ALA A 61 4.24 2.88 10.75
C ALA A 61 3.21 3.05 11.88
N ARG A 62 3.65 3.55 13.04
CA ARG A 62 2.78 3.89 14.16
C ARG A 62 3.17 5.23 14.78
N GLY A 63 2.24 5.88 15.44
CA GLY A 63 2.48 7.11 16.20
C GLY A 63 1.25 7.53 16.98
N ARG A 64 1.38 8.56 17.81
CA ARG A 64 0.28 9.15 18.56
C ARG A 64 -0.11 10.47 17.93
N VAL A 65 -1.38 10.65 17.60
CA VAL A 65 -1.90 11.86 16.94
C VAL A 65 -3.08 12.37 17.75
N ALA A 66 -3.00 13.63 18.22
CA ALA A 66 -4.00 14.21 19.11
C ALA A 66 -4.34 13.31 20.33
N GLY A 67 -3.32 12.69 20.93
CA GLY A 67 -3.45 11.78 22.07
C GLY A 67 -3.89 10.34 21.75
N ARG A 68 -4.26 10.05 20.50
CA ARG A 68 -4.79 8.74 20.07
C ARG A 68 -3.70 7.89 19.42
N ASP A 69 -3.70 6.59 19.70
CA ASP A 69 -2.72 5.65 19.14
C ASP A 69 -3.13 5.25 17.72
N VAL A 70 -2.29 5.61 16.74
CA VAL A 70 -2.53 5.38 15.31
C VAL A 70 -1.53 4.36 14.78
N LEU A 71 -2.04 3.33 14.09
CA LEU A 71 -1.25 2.31 13.42
C LEU A 71 -1.66 2.26 11.95
N ILE A 72 -0.67 2.34 11.06
CA ILE A 72 -0.87 2.32 9.62
C ILE A 72 -0.03 1.21 9.03
N GLY A 73 -0.59 0.37 8.17
CA GLY A 73 0.22 -0.64 7.49
C GLY A 73 -0.56 -1.76 6.82
N SER A 74 0.15 -2.86 6.56
CA SER A 74 -0.41 -4.04 5.93
C SER A 74 -1.38 -4.79 6.86
N VAL A 75 -2.26 -5.63 6.30
CA VAL A 75 -3.13 -6.48 7.14
C VAL A 75 -2.36 -7.35 8.10
N ARG A 76 -1.17 -7.82 7.69
CA ARG A 76 -0.40 -8.77 8.49
C ARG A 76 0.05 -8.12 9.79
N LEU A 77 0.39 -6.84 9.73
CA LEU A 77 0.74 -6.04 10.89
C LEU A 77 -0.47 -5.90 11.81
N LEU A 78 -1.61 -5.44 11.30
CA LEU A 78 -2.80 -5.23 12.11
C LEU A 78 -3.33 -6.53 12.74
N ALA A 79 -3.30 -7.63 11.98
CA ALA A 79 -3.66 -8.95 12.49
C ALA A 79 -2.70 -9.45 13.58
N ALA A 80 -1.39 -9.17 13.46
CA ALA A 80 -0.41 -9.50 14.48
C ALA A 80 -0.63 -8.71 15.79
N GLU A 81 -1.14 -7.49 15.68
CA GLU A 81 -1.56 -6.65 16.82
C GLU A 81 -2.97 -7.02 17.35
N GLY A 82 -3.57 -8.12 16.86
CA GLY A 82 -4.89 -8.60 17.31
C GLY A 82 -6.07 -7.76 16.80
N MET A 83 -5.86 -6.89 15.82
CA MET A 83 -6.92 -6.02 15.28
C MET A 83 -7.68 -6.75 14.17
N ASN A 84 -8.98 -6.93 14.37
CA ASN A 84 -9.86 -7.50 13.36
C ASN A 84 -10.25 -6.46 12.32
N VAL A 85 -10.05 -6.79 11.04
CA VAL A 85 -10.54 -5.98 9.92
C VAL A 85 -12.04 -6.22 9.76
N PRO A 86 -12.87 -5.16 9.80
CA PRO A 86 -14.31 -5.29 9.58
C PRO A 86 -14.64 -5.99 8.26
N PRO A 87 -15.67 -6.86 8.19
CA PRO A 87 -16.01 -7.62 6.99
C PRO A 87 -16.22 -6.74 5.74
N GLU A 88 -16.80 -5.56 5.91
CA GLU A 88 -17.02 -4.58 4.84
C GLU A 88 -15.71 -4.05 4.23
N LEU A 89 -14.67 -3.89 5.05
CA LEU A 89 -13.35 -3.48 4.57
C LEU A 89 -12.58 -4.66 4.00
N ALA A 90 -12.76 -5.86 4.56
CA ALA A 90 -12.12 -7.08 4.07
C ALA A 90 -12.55 -7.43 2.64
N ALA A 91 -13.85 -7.30 2.32
CA ALA A 91 -14.38 -7.53 0.98
C ALA A 91 -13.77 -6.59 -0.06
N VAL A 92 -13.81 -5.28 0.19
CA VAL A 92 -13.26 -4.28 -0.73
C VAL A 92 -11.75 -4.39 -0.86
N ARG A 93 -11.05 -4.79 0.20
CA ARG A 93 -9.61 -5.05 0.14
C ARG A 93 -9.29 -6.19 -0.82
N ALA A 94 -10.04 -7.29 -0.77
CA ALA A 94 -9.84 -8.43 -1.67
C ALA A 94 -10.03 -8.00 -3.14
N GLU A 95 -11.00 -7.13 -3.42
CA GLU A 95 -11.19 -6.54 -4.76
C GLU A 95 -9.99 -5.71 -5.19
N TRP A 96 -9.47 -4.85 -4.31
CA TRP A 96 -8.30 -4.00 -4.61
C TRP A 96 -7.04 -4.81 -4.84
N GLU A 97 -6.80 -5.85 -4.05
CA GLU A 97 -5.68 -6.77 -4.26
C GLU A 97 -5.80 -7.51 -5.60
N HIS A 98 -7.02 -7.90 -5.99
CA HIS A 98 -7.27 -8.55 -7.27
C HIS A 98 -6.91 -7.66 -8.47
N VAL A 99 -7.12 -6.34 -8.37
CA VAL A 99 -6.74 -5.37 -9.41
C VAL A 99 -5.32 -4.81 -9.24
N GLY A 100 -4.50 -5.41 -8.37
CA GLY A 100 -3.09 -5.06 -8.20
C GLY A 100 -2.85 -3.74 -7.46
N ARG A 101 -3.82 -3.25 -6.70
CA ARG A 101 -3.67 -2.03 -5.89
C ARG A 101 -3.07 -2.35 -4.53
N THR A 102 -2.17 -1.50 -4.06
CA THR A 102 -1.57 -1.65 -2.72
C THR A 102 -2.52 -1.01 -1.71
N SER A 103 -3.09 -1.82 -0.82
CA SER A 103 -3.97 -1.35 0.25
C SER A 103 -3.18 -1.13 1.55
N VAL A 104 -3.40 0.03 2.17
CA VAL A 104 -2.84 0.42 3.46
C VAL A 104 -4.01 0.57 4.43
N LEU A 105 -4.00 -0.17 5.54
CA LEU A 105 -5.03 -0.06 6.56
C LEU A 105 -4.62 0.96 7.62
N VAL A 106 -5.61 1.63 8.18
CA VAL A 106 -5.45 2.64 9.24
C VAL A 106 -6.27 2.20 10.44
N ALA A 107 -5.61 2.03 11.58
CA ALA A 107 -6.22 1.71 12.85
C ALA A 107 -5.98 2.84 13.85
N VAL A 108 -6.97 3.11 14.68
CA VAL A 108 -6.94 4.13 15.73
C VAL A 108 -7.52 3.55 17.01
N ASP A 109 -6.76 3.66 18.10
CA ASP A 109 -7.06 3.12 19.44
C ASP A 109 -7.38 1.61 19.39
N GLY A 110 -6.57 0.85 18.64
CA GLY A 110 -6.72 -0.61 18.53
C GLY A 110 -7.83 -1.10 17.60
N ALA A 111 -8.54 -0.20 16.91
CA ALA A 111 -9.62 -0.55 15.99
C ALA A 111 -9.34 -0.06 14.58
N VAL A 112 -9.56 -0.92 13.58
CA VAL A 112 -9.43 -0.55 12.17
C VAL A 112 -10.51 0.46 11.79
N ARG A 113 -10.08 1.65 11.37
CA ARG A 113 -10.98 2.79 11.05
C ARG A 113 -11.18 2.97 9.55
N GLY A 114 -10.31 2.39 8.74
CA GLY A 114 -10.43 2.44 7.29
C GLY A 114 -9.19 1.92 6.57
N MET A 115 -9.19 2.11 5.27
CA MET A 115 -8.09 1.75 4.39
C MET A 115 -7.99 2.69 3.19
N ILE A 116 -6.77 2.83 2.69
CA ILE A 116 -6.38 3.68 1.58
C ILE A 116 -5.67 2.78 0.57
N ALA A 117 -6.21 2.66 -0.63
CA ALA A 117 -5.51 2.06 -1.76
C ALA A 117 -4.69 3.13 -2.49
N VAL A 118 -3.42 2.79 -2.74
CA VAL A 118 -2.53 3.57 -3.59
C VAL A 118 -2.29 2.76 -4.85
N ALA A 119 -2.70 3.31 -6.00
CA ALA A 119 -2.40 2.76 -7.31
C ALA A 119 -1.28 3.58 -7.95
N ASP A 120 -0.20 2.90 -8.34
CA ASP A 120 0.89 3.52 -9.05
C ASP A 120 0.48 3.69 -10.52
N THR A 121 0.20 4.93 -10.93
CA THR A 121 0.08 5.24 -12.36
C THR A 121 1.49 5.20 -12.95
N VAL A 122 1.79 4.18 -13.77
CA VAL A 122 3.02 4.15 -14.57
C VAL A 122 3.18 5.51 -15.24
N ARG A 123 4.27 6.24 -14.93
CA ARG A 123 4.54 7.50 -15.60
C ARG A 123 4.67 7.23 -17.11
N PRO A 124 4.05 8.04 -17.99
CA PRO A 124 4.24 7.90 -19.45
C PRO A 124 5.73 7.92 -19.84
N SER A 125 6.55 8.66 -19.10
CA SER A 125 8.01 8.73 -19.29
C SER A 125 8.74 7.41 -19.02
N ALA A 126 8.20 6.53 -18.17
CA ALA A 126 8.81 5.22 -17.91
C ALA A 126 8.67 4.30 -19.13
N ALA A 127 7.55 4.37 -19.84
CA ALA A 127 7.36 3.63 -21.09
C ALA A 127 8.32 4.13 -22.19
N ALA A 128 8.48 5.45 -22.31
CA ALA A 128 9.44 6.05 -23.24
C ALA A 128 10.90 5.66 -22.93
N ALA A 129 11.29 5.70 -21.65
CA ALA A 129 12.64 5.31 -21.23
C ALA A 129 12.93 3.81 -21.43
N VAL A 130 11.95 2.93 -21.19
CA VAL A 130 12.10 1.49 -21.47
C VAL A 130 12.17 1.24 -22.98
N ALA A 131 11.44 1.99 -23.80
CA ALA A 131 11.50 1.91 -25.25
C ALA A 131 12.89 2.31 -25.78
N GLU A 132 13.46 3.43 -25.32
CA GLU A 132 14.83 3.84 -25.68
C GLU A 132 15.87 2.80 -25.27
N LEU A 133 15.75 2.20 -24.09
CA LEU A 133 16.66 1.14 -23.65
C LEU A 133 16.54 -0.13 -24.52
N HIS A 134 15.34 -0.47 -24.99
CA HIS A 134 15.15 -1.56 -25.96
C HIS A 134 15.73 -1.22 -27.34
N GLU A 135 15.58 0.03 -27.81
CA GLU A 135 16.20 0.50 -29.06
C GLU A 135 17.74 0.43 -29.01
N LEU A 136 18.33 0.59 -27.82
CA LEU A 136 19.76 0.40 -27.57
C LEU A 136 20.17 -1.08 -27.40
N GLY A 137 19.24 -2.03 -27.58
CA GLY A 137 19.49 -3.47 -27.49
C GLY A 137 19.65 -4.00 -26.05
N LEU A 138 19.33 -3.19 -25.04
CA LEU A 138 19.44 -3.55 -23.64
C LEU A 138 18.17 -4.25 -23.17
N ARG A 139 18.31 -5.36 -22.44
CA ARG A 139 17.18 -6.04 -21.79
C ARG A 139 16.89 -5.38 -20.46
N THR A 140 15.72 -4.75 -20.33
CA THR A 140 15.27 -4.21 -19.04
C THR A 140 14.62 -5.30 -18.20
N VAL A 141 14.94 -5.36 -16.90
CA VAL A 141 14.30 -6.26 -15.93
C VAL A 141 13.68 -5.39 -14.83
N LEU A 142 12.39 -5.58 -14.56
CA LEU A 142 11.71 -4.85 -13.49
C LEU A 142 12.06 -5.49 -12.14
N LEU A 143 12.81 -4.78 -11.30
CA LEU A 143 13.15 -5.21 -9.94
C LEU A 143 12.20 -4.55 -8.94
N THR A 144 11.10 -5.22 -8.59
CA THR A 144 10.18 -4.74 -7.55
C THR A 144 10.49 -5.40 -6.21
N GLY A 145 10.72 -4.61 -5.16
CA GLY A 145 10.90 -5.10 -3.78
C GLY A 145 9.60 -5.52 -3.08
N THR A 146 8.47 -5.48 -3.78
CA THR A 146 7.17 -5.92 -3.26
C THR A 146 7.00 -7.41 -3.52
N THR A 147 6.57 -8.15 -2.49
CA THR A 147 6.23 -9.57 -2.61
C THR A 147 5.24 -9.75 -3.77
N PRO A 148 5.55 -10.54 -4.81
CA PRO A 148 4.59 -10.74 -5.89
C PRO A 148 3.35 -11.44 -5.32
N PRO A 149 2.13 -11.12 -5.80
CA PRO A 149 0.97 -11.95 -5.52
C PRO A 149 1.32 -13.37 -5.98
N ARG A 150 1.11 -14.34 -5.11
CA ARG A 150 1.42 -15.75 -5.35
C ARG A 150 0.47 -16.28 -6.45
N GLY A 151 0.82 -16.04 -7.71
CA GLY A 151 0.17 -16.69 -8.85
C GLY A 151 0.41 -18.20 -8.82
N PRO A 152 -0.47 -19.01 -9.42
CA PRO A 152 -0.30 -20.45 -9.44
C PRO A 152 1.02 -20.80 -10.15
N SER A 153 1.81 -21.64 -9.49
CA SER A 153 3.09 -22.14 -9.97
C SER A 153 2.93 -22.74 -11.38
N PRO A 154 3.77 -22.38 -12.37
CA PRO A 154 3.74 -23.10 -13.64
C PRO A 154 4.14 -24.54 -13.38
N ARG A 155 3.20 -25.48 -13.62
CA ARG A 155 3.50 -26.90 -13.72
C ARG A 155 4.61 -27.07 -14.75
N ARG A 156 5.79 -27.49 -14.30
CA ARG A 156 6.83 -28.03 -15.17
C ARG A 156 6.26 -29.27 -15.88
N SER A 157 5.92 -29.13 -17.15
CA SER A 157 5.86 -30.28 -18.07
C SER A 157 7.30 -30.66 -18.41
N ALA A 158 7.85 -31.58 -17.62
CA ALA A 158 9.00 -32.37 -18.05
C ALA A 158 8.50 -33.35 -19.11
N SER A 159 8.72 -33.04 -20.40
CA SER A 159 8.73 -34.05 -21.46
C SER A 159 10.18 -34.45 -21.69
N ALA A 160 10.45 -35.71 -21.40
CA ALA A 160 11.75 -36.34 -21.45
C ALA A 160 12.28 -36.44 -22.88
N ARG A 161 13.60 -36.32 -23.01
CA ARG A 161 14.36 -36.80 -24.16
C ARG A 161 14.04 -38.27 -24.42
N SER A 162 13.79 -38.62 -25.68
CA SER A 162 14.17 -39.91 -26.23
C SER A 162 14.39 -39.79 -27.75
N SER A 163 15.66 -39.73 -28.13
CA SER A 163 16.19 -40.39 -29.33
C SER A 163 17.03 -41.57 -28.80
N PRO A 164 17.34 -42.65 -29.55
CA PRO A 164 17.41 -42.74 -31.02
C PRO A 164 16.90 -44.06 -31.64
N LYS A 165 16.72 -44.07 -32.96
CA LYS A 165 17.39 -45.02 -33.87
C LYS A 165 17.36 -44.49 -35.30
#